data_AF-L1Q553-F1
#
_entry.id   AF-L1Q553-F1
#
_cell.length_a   1.000
_cell.length_b   1.000
_cell.length_c   1.000
_cell.angle_alpha   90.00
_cell.angle_beta   90.00
_cell.angle_gamma   90.00
#
_symmetry.space_group_name_H-M   'P 1'
#
loop_
_entity.id
_entity.type
_entity.pdbx_description
1 polymer ?
#
loop_
_entity_poly.entity_id
_entity_poly.type
_entity_poly.pdbx_seq_one_letter_code
_entity_poly.pdbx_strand_id
1 'polypeptide(L)'
;MYFVIRNYFIPLHYKINFLKAMPLKTPNKKQGYQRNQLLRYKAVMDEFNRHDYRYMPISVIWREFIYPKFFISRGTLYKILSIDVDTELQAYA
;
A
#
# COMPACT_ATOMS: atom_id res chain seq x y z
N MET A 1 35.04 -31.79 13.81
CA MET A 1 34.38 -32.13 12.52
C MET A 1 33.77 -30.85 11.97
N TYR A 2 34.25 -30.36 10.84
CA TYR A 2 33.83 -29.08 10.23
C TYR A 2 33.01 -29.36 8.96
N PHE A 3 32.02 -28.51 8.66
CA PHE A 3 31.24 -28.58 7.41
C PHE A 3 31.49 -27.29 6.61
N VAL A 4 31.89 -27.41 5.34
CA VAL A 4 32.29 -26.28 4.49
C VAL A 4 31.15 -25.90 3.55
N ILE A 5 30.56 -24.72 3.75
CA ILE A 5 29.75 -24.03 2.74
C ILE A 5 30.40 -22.66 2.56
N ARG A 6 30.95 -22.41 1.37
CA ARG A 6 31.40 -21.09 0.85
C ARG A 6 32.02 -20.15 1.92
N ASN A 7 33.31 -20.32 2.15
CA ASN A 7 34.23 -19.32 2.72
C ASN A 7 33.90 -18.68 4.08
N TYR A 8 33.30 -19.40 5.04
CA TYR A 8 33.37 -19.00 6.45
C TYR A 8 33.55 -20.21 7.38
N PHE A 9 34.70 -20.29 8.06
CA PHE A 9 35.01 -21.30 9.07
C PHE A 9 34.50 -20.81 10.43
N ILE A 10 33.28 -21.22 10.81
CA ILE A 10 32.65 -20.76 12.06
C ILE A 10 32.80 -21.83 13.15
N PRO A 11 33.40 -21.54 14.32
CA PRO A 11 33.50 -22.49 15.43
C PRO A 11 32.13 -22.78 16.07
N LEU A 12 31.90 -24.05 16.47
CA LEU A 12 30.60 -24.55 16.96
C LEU A 12 30.09 -23.87 18.25
N HIS A 13 30.93 -23.14 18.99
CA HIS A 13 30.55 -22.49 20.26
C HIS A 13 29.81 -21.15 20.08
N TYR A 14 29.78 -20.59 18.86
CA TYR A 14 29.01 -19.37 18.55
C TYR A 14 27.51 -19.62 18.30
N LYS A 15 27.07 -20.89 18.26
CA LYS A 15 25.72 -21.27 17.81
C LYS A 15 24.60 -20.90 18.81
N ILE A 16 24.91 -20.66 20.07
CA ILE A 16 23.90 -20.43 21.12
C ILE A 16 23.48 -18.95 21.20
N ASN A 17 24.38 -18.00 20.90
CA ASN A 17 24.12 -16.57 21.08
C ASN A 17 23.52 -15.85 19.86
N PHE A 18 23.48 -16.48 18.69
CA PHE A 18 22.89 -15.87 17.48
C PHE A 18 21.35 -15.97 17.46
N LEU A 19 20.76 -16.80 18.32
CA LEU A 19 19.31 -16.97 18.46
C LEU A 19 18.68 -16.06 19.52
N LYS A 20 19.42 -15.08 20.07
CA LYS A 20 18.82 -13.91 20.71
C LYS A 20 18.21 -13.06 19.59
N ALA A 21 17.06 -13.54 19.12
CA ALA A 21 16.40 -13.11 17.91
C ALA A 21 16.31 -11.58 17.86
N MET A 22 16.78 -11.00 16.76
CA MET A 22 16.34 -9.66 16.37
C MET A 22 14.82 -9.64 16.53
N PRO A 23 14.22 -8.65 17.21
CA PRO A 23 12.79 -8.49 17.14
C PRO A 23 12.46 -8.22 15.67
N LEU A 24 11.97 -9.23 14.95
CA LEU A 24 11.31 -9.01 13.68
C LEU A 24 10.14 -8.10 14.02
N LYS A 25 10.29 -6.79 13.77
CA LYS A 25 9.22 -5.81 13.90
C LYS A 25 8.15 -6.24 12.92
N THR A 26 7.23 -7.08 13.37
CA THR A 26 6.15 -7.57 12.53
C THR A 26 5.41 -6.34 12.03
N PRO A 27 5.35 -6.09 10.71
CA PRO A 27 4.67 -4.92 10.20
C PRO A 27 3.25 -4.95 10.73
N ASN A 28 2.81 -3.84 11.31
CA ASN A 28 1.47 -3.74 11.87
C ASN A 28 0.49 -3.97 10.72
N LYS A 29 -0.15 -5.15 10.69
CA LYS A 29 -0.99 -5.60 9.57
C LYS A 29 -2.08 -4.57 9.23
N LYS A 30 -2.56 -3.82 10.24
CA LYS A 30 -3.55 -2.75 10.07
C LYS A 30 -3.01 -1.58 9.24
N GLN A 31 -1.78 -1.15 9.50
CA GLN A 31 -1.12 -0.06 8.75
C GLN A 31 -0.90 -0.44 7.29
N GLY A 32 -0.48 -1.68 7.02
CA GLY A 32 -0.29 -2.17 5.65
C GLY A 32 -1.61 -2.22 4.85
N TYR A 33 -2.70 -2.66 5.49
CA TYR A 33 -4.03 -2.67 4.87
C TYR A 33 -4.51 -1.25 4.52
N GLN A 34 -4.40 -0.32 5.47
CA GLN A 34 -4.79 1.08 5.27
C GLN A 34 -3.99 1.74 4.15
N ARG A 35 -2.66 1.56 4.14
CA ARG A 35 -1.79 2.07 3.07
C ARG A 35 -2.21 1.53 1.70
N ASN A 36 -2.48 0.23 1.58
CA ASN A 36 -2.93 -0.36 0.32
C ASN A 36 -4.29 0.17 -0.14
N GLN A 37 -5.20 0.45 0.80
CA GLN A 37 -6.47 1.09 0.49
C GLN A 37 -6.27 2.51 -0.06
N LEU A 38 -5.39 3.30 0.56
CA LEU A 38 -5.06 4.65 0.10
C LEU A 38 -4.42 4.66 -1.28
N LEU A 39 -3.54 3.71 -1.58
CA LEU A 39 -2.97 3.56 -2.93
C LEU A 39 -4.05 3.30 -4.00
N ARG A 40 -5.08 2.51 -3.67
CA ARG A 40 -6.22 2.29 -4.59
C ARG A 40 -7.03 3.57 -4.77
N TYR A 41 -7.22 4.33 -3.70
CA TYR A 41 -7.91 5.62 -3.77
C TYR A 41 -7.13 6.63 -4.60
N LYS A 42 -5.81 6.66 -4.48
CA LYS A 42 -4.94 7.49 -5.30
C LYS A 42 -5.11 7.18 -6.80
N ALA A 43 -5.11 5.90 -7.17
CA ALA A 43 -5.31 5.50 -8.57
C ALA A 43 -6.67 5.93 -9.13
N VAL A 44 -7.73 5.92 -8.31
CA VAL A 44 -9.06 6.43 -8.68
C VAL A 44 -9.04 7.95 -8.85
N MET A 45 -8.39 8.65 -7.93
CA MET A 45 -8.25 10.12 -7.96
C MET A 45 -7.48 10.58 -9.20
N ASP A 46 -6.40 9.86 -9.54
CA ASP A 46 -5.60 10.14 -10.74
C ASP A 46 -6.41 9.93 -12.02
N GLU A 47 -7.27 8.91 -12.08
CA GLU A 47 -8.17 8.74 -13.22
C GLU A 47 -9.21 9.87 -13.30
N PHE A 48 -9.80 10.24 -12.15
CA PHE A 48 -10.76 11.33 -12.09
C PHE A 48 -10.15 12.65 -12.57
N ASN A 49 -8.92 12.96 -12.15
CA ASN A 49 -8.20 14.18 -12.50
C ASN A 49 -7.80 14.26 -13.98
N ARG A 50 -7.83 13.14 -14.74
CA ARG A 50 -7.64 13.17 -16.19
C ARG A 50 -8.84 13.77 -16.93
N HIS A 51 -10.00 13.82 -16.29
CA HIS A 51 -11.23 14.34 -16.86
C HIS A 51 -11.54 15.71 -16.28
N ASP A 52 -11.89 16.67 -17.14
CA ASP A 52 -12.28 18.00 -16.67
C ASP A 52 -13.72 17.97 -16.14
N TYR A 53 -13.84 18.04 -14.81
CA TYR A 53 -15.12 18.04 -14.11
C TYR A 53 -15.94 19.32 -14.33
N ARG A 54 -15.35 20.40 -14.87
CA ARG A 54 -16.08 21.66 -15.14
C ARG A 54 -17.08 21.49 -16.28
N TYR A 55 -16.76 20.63 -17.24
CA TYR A 55 -17.57 20.41 -18.43
C TYR A 55 -18.34 19.09 -18.38
N MET A 56 -17.96 18.17 -17.48
CA MET A 56 -18.60 16.85 -17.36
C MET A 56 -19.11 16.59 -15.93
N PRO A 57 -20.37 16.19 -15.77
CA PRO A 57 -20.89 15.80 -14.47
C PRO A 57 -20.12 14.62 -13.87
N ILE A 58 -19.87 14.66 -12.56
CA ILE A 58 -19.18 13.58 -11.81
C ILE A 58 -19.86 12.23 -12.02
N SER A 59 -21.19 12.20 -12.16
CA SER A 59 -21.96 10.98 -12.41
C SER A 59 -21.61 10.32 -13.75
N VAL A 60 -21.33 11.13 -14.78
CA VAL A 60 -20.90 10.65 -16.11
C VAL A 60 -19.47 10.16 -16.03
N ILE A 61 -18.56 10.94 -15.40
CA ILE A 61 -17.17 10.52 -15.21
C ILE A 61 -17.12 9.17 -14.49
N TRP A 62 -17.95 9.02 -13.45
CA TRP A 62 -18.05 7.77 -12.71
C TRP A 62 -18.53 6.62 -13.59
N ARG A 63 -19.64 6.80 -14.34
CA ARG A 63 -20.26 5.72 -15.12
C ARG A 63 -19.38 5.27 -16.29
N GLU A 64 -18.77 6.21 -16.99
CA GLU A 64 -18.06 5.93 -18.25
C GLU A 64 -16.59 5.56 -18.04
N PHE A 65 -15.90 6.12 -17.04
CA PHE A 65 -14.45 5.95 -16.89
C PHE A 65 -14.05 5.22 -15.61
N ILE A 66 -14.68 5.54 -14.46
CA ILE A 66 -14.24 5.02 -13.16
C ILE A 66 -14.85 3.64 -12.86
N TYR A 67 -16.16 3.48 -12.99
CA TYR A 67 -16.87 2.24 -12.71
C TYR A 67 -16.36 1.05 -13.54
N PRO A 68 -16.21 1.14 -14.88
CA PRO A 68 -15.75 -0.01 -15.66
C PRO A 68 -14.31 -0.44 -15.34
N LYS A 69 -13.49 0.44 -14.76
CA LYS A 69 -12.09 0.17 -14.44
C LYS A 69 -11.87 -0.29 -12.99
N PHE A 70 -12.55 0.35 -12.04
CA PHE A 70 -12.30 0.15 -10.60
C PHE A 70 -13.47 -0.51 -9.86
N PHE A 71 -14.63 -0.65 -10.49
CA PHE A 71 -15.83 -1.29 -9.94
C PHE A 71 -16.26 -0.74 -8.56
N ILE A 72 -16.10 0.57 -8.37
CA ILE A 72 -16.47 1.24 -7.12
C ILE A 72 -17.87 1.87 -7.20
N SER A 73 -18.56 1.93 -6.07
CA SER A 73 -19.84 2.64 -5.97
C SER A 73 -19.65 4.17 -6.10
N ARG A 74 -20.69 4.89 -6.54
CA ARG A 74 -20.71 6.36 -6.53
C ARG A 74 -20.42 6.94 -5.13
N GLY A 75 -21.00 6.34 -4.09
CA GLY A 75 -20.77 6.77 -2.72
C GLY A 75 -19.30 6.64 -2.30
N THR A 76 -18.63 5.58 -2.75
CA THR A 76 -17.19 5.40 -2.53
C THR A 76 -16.38 6.46 -3.26
N LEU A 77 -16.75 6.81 -4.49
CA LEU A 77 -16.09 7.90 -5.22
C LEU A 77 -16.19 9.23 -4.45
N TYR A 78 -17.39 9.60 -3.99
CA TYR A 78 -17.54 10.83 -3.19
C TYR A 78 -16.71 10.83 -1.90
N LYS A 79 -16.61 9.67 -1.24
CA LYS A 79 -15.71 9.52 -0.08
C LYS A 79 -14.26 9.77 -0.47
N ILE A 80 -13.80 9.20 -1.59
CA ILE A 80 -12.43 9.39 -2.09
C ILE A 80 -12.17 10.87 -2.40
N LEU A 81 -13.10 11.56 -3.07
CA LEU A 81 -12.99 12.98 -3.40
C LEU A 81 -12.93 13.89 -2.17
N SER A 82 -13.46 13.45 -1.03
CA SER A 82 -13.44 14.20 0.23
C SER A 82 -12.18 13.99 1.07
N ILE A 83 -11.36 12.98 0.75
CA ILE A 83 -10.16 12.62 1.51
C ILE A 83 -8.94 13.21 0.83
N ASP A 84 -8.03 13.80 1.63
CA ASP A 84 -6.70 14.17 1.16
C ASP A 84 -5.78 12.93 1.18
N VAL A 85 -5.85 12.16 0.09
CA VAL A 85 -5.15 10.87 -0.04
C VAL A 85 -3.64 11.03 0.06
N ASP A 86 -3.07 12.13 -0.43
CA ASP A 86 -1.63 12.34 -0.43
C ASP A 86 -1.11 12.62 0.98
N THR A 87 -1.81 13.46 1.74
CA THR A 87 -1.50 13.72 3.15
C THR A 87 -1.66 12.45 3.99
N GLU A 88 -2.73 11.69 3.79
CA GLU A 88 -2.91 10.43 4.53
C GLU A 88 -1.84 9.39 4.20
N LEU A 89 -1.41 9.29 2.94
CA LEU A 89 -0.40 8.33 2.52
C LEU A 89 0.98 8.64 3.12
N GLN A 90 1.33 9.91 3.29
CA GLN A 90 2.57 10.34 3.95
C GLN A 90 2.61 9.91 5.42
N ALA A 91 1.47 9.82 6.11
CA ALA A 91 1.42 9.34 7.49
C ALA A 91 1.78 7.85 7.64
N TYR A 92 1.76 7.08 6.54
CA TYR A 92 2.14 5.66 6.50
C TYR A 92 3.47 5.41 5.76
N ALA A 93 4.17 6.45 5.33
CA ALA A 93 5.50 6.37 4.71
C ALA A 93 6.59 6.19 5.78
#